data_AF-A0A6V7M1R8-F1
#
_entry.id   AF-A0A6V7M1R8-F1
#
_cell.length_a   1.000
_cell.length_b   1.000
_cell.length_c   1.000
_cell.angle_alpha   90.00
_cell.angle_beta   90.00
_cell.angle_gamma   90.00
#
_symmetry.space_group_name_H-M   'P 1'
#
loop_
_entity.id
_entity.type
_entity.pdbx_description
1 polymer ?
#
loop_
_entity_poly.entity_id
_entity_poly.type
_entity_poly.pdbx_seq_one_letter_code
_entity_poly.pdbx_strand_id
1 'polypeptide(L)' 'TRGLKDSSQIENLQDQAQVMLGQHARTQQPGSPARFGRLLLMLPLLRSVPASRVELIYFHRTIGNTPMEKVLCDMYKN' A
#
# COMPACT_ATOMS: atom_id res chain seq x y z
N THR A 1 9.35 -5.61 9.57
CA THR A 1 10.22 -6.60 8.87
C THR A 1 9.97 -8.02 9.30
N ARG A 2 9.54 -8.31 10.54
CA ARG A 2 9.15 -9.68 10.94
C ARG A 2 8.12 -10.27 9.96
N GLY A 3 8.42 -11.44 9.41
CA GLY A 3 7.58 -12.15 8.44
C GLY A 3 7.92 -11.90 6.96
N LEU A 4 8.80 -10.95 6.63
CA LEU A 4 9.25 -10.73 5.25
C LEU A 4 10.41 -11.66 4.90
N LYS A 5 10.35 -12.30 3.72
CA LYS A 5 11.39 -13.22 3.25
C LYS A 5 12.65 -12.49 2.79
N ASP A 6 12.50 -11.43 2.00
CA ASP A 6 13.60 -10.61 1.50
C ASP A 6 13.34 -9.13 1.81
N SER A 7 13.76 -8.71 3.00
CA SER A 7 13.51 -7.35 3.49
C SER A 7 14.28 -6.30 2.69
N SER A 8 15.49 -6.64 2.20
CA SER A 8 16.35 -5.71 1.47
C SER A 8 15.79 -5.42 0.08
N GLN A 9 15.32 -6.44 -0.65
CA GLN A 9 14.68 -6.21 -1.95
C GLN A 9 13.40 -5.38 -1.81
N ILE A 10 12.62 -5.60 -0.76
CA ILE A 10 11.40 -4.82 -0.51
C ILE A 10 11.73 -3.35 -0.25
N GLU A 11 12.78 -3.08 0.54
CA GLU A 11 13.26 -1.72 0.79
C GLU A 11 13.75 -1.05 -0.50
N ASN A 12 14.55 -1.75 -1.31
CA ASN A 12 15.01 -1.25 -2.61
C ASN A 12 13.86 -0.90 -3.55
N LEU A 13 12.79 -1.69 -3.57
CA LEU A 13 11.59 -1.41 -4.37
C LEU A 13 10.83 -0.19 -3.84
N GLN A 14 10.76 -0.05 -2.51
CA GLN A 14 10.14 1.12 -1.89
C GLN A 14 10.90 2.41 -2.24
N ASP A 15 12.22 2.39 -2.17
CA ASP A 15 13.07 3.54 -2.52
C ASP A 15 12.91 3.94 -3.99
N GLN A 16 12.91 2.95 -4.90
CA GLN A 16 12.64 3.19 -6.32
C GLN A 16 11.28 3.85 -6.54
N ALA A 17 10.22 3.34 -5.89
CA ALA A 17 8.88 3.91 -6.00
C ALA A 17 8.82 5.35 -5.47
N GLN A 18 9.53 5.66 -4.37
CA GLN A 18 9.60 7.02 -3.83
C GLN A 18 10.31 7.98 -4.78
N VAL A 19 11.43 7.57 -5.39
CA VAL A 19 12.16 8.37 -6.38
C VAL A 19 11.26 8.65 -7.59
N MET A 20 10.61 7.63 -8.13
CA MET A 20 9.68 7.75 -9.27
C MET A 20 8.51 8.68 -8.95
N LEU A 21 7.91 8.54 -7.76
CA LEU A 21 6.81 9.41 -7.32
C LEU A 21 7.26 10.86 -7.19
N GLY A 22 8.45 11.10 -6.62
CA GLY A 22 9.02 12.44 -6.49
C GLY A 22 9.29 13.10 -7.85
N GLN A 23 9.86 12.36 -8.80
CA GLN A 23 10.04 12.82 -10.16
C GLN A 23 8.70 13.15 -10.82
N HIS A 24 7.74 12.23 -10.77
CA HIS A 24 6.42 12.42 -11.36
C HIS A 24 5.67 13.61 -10.75
N ALA A 25 5.75 13.82 -9.43
CA ALA A 25 5.10 14.95 -8.78
C ALA A 25 5.66 16.30 -9.25
N ARG A 26 6.97 16.38 -9.49
CA ARG A 26 7.62 17.59 -10.02
C ARG A 26 7.30 17.81 -11.50
N THR A 27 7.30 16.75 -12.31
CA THR A 27 7.06 16.89 -13.76
C THR A 27 5.61 17.23 -14.07
N GLN A 28 4.64 16.62 -13.37
CA GLN A 28 3.23 16.82 -13.66
C GLN A 28 2.62 18.07 -13.02
N GLN A 29 3.15 18.52 -11.88
CA GLN A 29 2.68 19.75 -11.22
C GLN A 29 3.84 20.62 -10.74
N PRO A 30 4.60 21.26 -11.66
CA PRO A 30 5.77 22.07 -11.32
C PRO A 30 5.48 23.21 -10.33
N GLY A 31 4.27 23.80 -10.39
CA GLY A 31 3.83 24.85 -9.47
C GLY A 31 3.46 24.38 -8.06
N SER A 32 3.60 23.08 -7.76
CA SER A 32 3.25 22.49 -6.46
C SER A 32 4.41 21.70 -5.85
N PRO A 33 5.53 22.37 -5.47
CA PRO A 33 6.74 21.69 -5.02
C PRO A 33 6.53 20.82 -3.76
N ALA A 34 5.56 21.19 -2.91
CA ALA A 34 5.22 20.45 -1.69
C ALA A 34 4.37 19.18 -1.94
N ARG A 35 3.92 18.91 -3.18
CA ARG A 35 2.99 17.81 -3.49
C ARG A 35 3.55 16.45 -3.08
N PHE A 36 4.83 16.18 -3.37
CA PHE A 36 5.47 14.92 -3.00
C PHE A 36 5.40 14.68 -1.49
N GLY A 37 5.79 15.68 -0.69
CA GLY A 37 5.72 15.60 0.77
C GLY A 37 4.28 15.39 1.29
N ARG A 38 3.30 16.11 0.72
CA ARG A 38 1.88 15.92 1.10
C ARG A 38 1.40 14.50 0.83
N LEU A 39 1.74 13.92 -0.33
CA LEU A 39 1.38 12.54 -0.65
C LEU A 39 1.99 11.54 0.34
N LEU A 40 3.28 11.71 0.70
CA LEU A 40 3.92 10.86 1.70
C LEU A 40 3.26 10.97 3.08
N LEU A 41 2.87 12.18 3.50
CA LEU A 41 2.17 12.42 4.76
C LEU A 41 0.74 11.84 4.79
N MET A 42 0.13 11.57 3.64
CA MET A 42 -1.16 10.89 3.56
C MET A 42 -1.06 9.37 3.72
N LEU A 43 0.10 8.75 3.43
CA LEU A 43 0.24 7.29 3.51
C LEU A 43 -0.06 6.72 4.91
N PRO A 44 0.40 7.33 6.02
CA PRO A 44 0.02 6.87 7.36
C PRO A 44 -1.49 7.00 7.63
N LEU A 45 -2.18 7.99 7.05
CA LEU A 45 -3.62 8.16 7.24
C LEU A 45 -4.41 6.99 6.65
N LEU A 46 -3.91 6.35 5.58
CA LEU A 46 -4.52 5.13 5.03
C LEU A 46 -4.48 3.97 6.04
N ARG A 47 -3.45 3.92 6.91
CA ARG A 47 -3.33 2.90 7.97
C ARG A 47 -4.25 3.14 9.15
N SER A 48 -4.89 4.31 9.23
CA SER A 48 -5.89 4.59 10.29
C SER A 48 -7.18 3.78 10.10
N VAL A 49 -7.43 3.26 8.90
CA VAL A 49 -8.57 2.40 8.61
C VAL A 49 -8.18 0.95 8.91
N PRO A 50 -8.85 0.27 9.87
CA PRO A 50 -8.55 -1.12 10.19
C PRO A 50 -8.88 -2.06 9.03
N ALA A 51 -8.04 -3.08 8.81
CA ALA A 51 -8.28 -4.11 7.78
C ALA A 51 -9.65 -4.80 7.96
N SER A 52 -10.04 -5.11 9.20
CA SER A 52 -11.34 -5.71 9.52
C SER A 52 -12.53 -4.86 9.07
N ARG A 53 -12.38 -3.52 9.06
CA ARG A 53 -13.42 -2.61 8.58
C ARG A 53 -13.53 -2.67 7.05
N VAL A 54 -12.40 -2.77 6.35
CA VAL A 54 -12.36 -2.95 4.90
C VAL A 54 -12.98 -4.29 4.52
N GLU A 55 -12.64 -5.37 5.24
CA GLU A 55 -13.22 -6.70 5.08
C GLU A 55 -14.74 -6.69 5.23
N LEU A 56 -15.25 -6.08 6.32
CA LEU A 56 -16.67 -6.00 6.58
C LEU A 56 -17.45 -5.30 5.47
N ILE A 57 -16.93 -4.18 4.97
CA ILE A 57 -17.63 -3.34 3.98
C ILE A 57 -17.59 -3.97 2.59
N TYR A 58 -16.42 -4.45 2.17
CA TYR A 58 -16.19 -4.81 0.77
C TYR A 58 -16.21 -6.32 0.49
N PHE A 59 -15.92 -7.16 1.48
CA PHE A 59 -15.62 -8.57 1.25
C PHE A 59 -16.57 -9.53 1.96
N HIS A 60 -17.10 -9.17 3.13
CA HIS A 60 -17.91 -10.06 3.97
C HIS A 60 -19.09 -10.70 3.25
N ARG A 61 -19.77 -9.97 2.34
CA ARG A 61 -20.88 -10.53 1.55
C ARG A 61 -20.45 -11.62 0.56
N THR A 62 -19.21 -11.58 0.10
CA THR A 62 -18.69 -12.48 -0.94
C THR A 62 -17.92 -13.66 -0.34
N ILE A 63 -17.09 -13.42 0.67
CA ILE A 63 -16.19 -14.43 1.25
C ILE A 63 -16.66 -14.94 2.63
N GLY A 64 -17.74 -14.37 3.18
CA GLY A 64 -18.27 -14.72 4.49
C GLY A 64 -17.24 -14.48 5.60
N ASN A 65 -17.04 -15.49 6.45
CA ASN A 65 -16.08 -15.48 7.55
C ASN A 65 -14.67 -15.93 7.13
N THR A 66 -14.40 -16.08 5.83
CA THR A 66 -13.06 -16.46 5.36
C THR A 66 -12.10 -15.29 5.58
N PRO A 67 -10.99 -15.47 6.33
CA PRO A 67 -10.01 -14.41 6.55
C PRO A 67 -9.38 -13.95 5.23
N MET A 68 -9.13 -12.64 5.10
CA MET A 68 -8.51 -12.08 3.90
C MET A 68 -7.15 -12.70 3.59
N GLU A 69 -6.37 -13.04 4.62
CA GLU A 69 -5.08 -13.70 4.47
C GLU A 69 -5.19 -15.04 3.75
N LYS A 70 -6.27 -15.80 3.99
CA LYS A 70 -6.52 -17.07 3.31
C LYS A 70 -6.85 -16.86 1.84
N VAL A 71 -7.70 -15.87 1.54
CA VAL A 71 -8.03 -15.49 0.15
C VAL A 71 -6.78 -15.09 -0.62
N LEU A 72 -5.93 -14.25 -0.02
CA LEU A 72 -4.67 -13.82 -0.61
C LEU A 72 -3.72 -15.00 -0.81
N CYS A 73 -3.58 -15.89 0.18
CA CYS A 73 -2.78 -17.10 0.05
C CYS A 73 -3.25 -17.96 -1.12
N ASP A 74 -4.57 -18.16 -1.27
CA ASP A 74 -5.13 -18.99 -2.33
C ASP A 74 -4.99 -18.34 -3.72
N MET A 75 -5.03 -17.00 -3.80
CA MET A 75 -4.84 -16.26 -5.04
C MET A 75 -3.41 -16.38 -5.62
N TYR A 76 -2.39 -16.44 -4.77
CA TYR A 76 -0.97 -16.48 -5.17
C TYR A 76 -0.34 -17.88 -5.08
N LYS A 77 -1.14 -18.92 -4.81
CA LYS A 77 -0.68 -20.34 -4.82
C LYS A 77 -0.62 -20.94 -6.23
N ASN A 78 -1.15 -20.25 -7.23
CA ASN A 78 -1.05 -20.59 -8.66
C ASN A 78 -0.09 -19.62 -9.38
#